data_AF-A0A7X9WIA8-F1
#
_entry.id   AF-A0A7X9WIA8-F1
#
_cell.length_a   1.000
_cell.length_b   1.000
_cell.length_c   1.000
_cell.angle_alpha   90.00
_cell.angle_beta   90.00
_cell.angle_gamma   90.00
#
_symmetry.space_group_name_H-M   'P 1'
#
loop_
_entity.id
_entity.type
_entity.pdbx_description
1 polymer ?
#
loop_
_entity_poly.entity_id
_entity_poly.type
_entity_poly.pdbx_seq_one_letter_code
_entity_poly.pdbx_strand_id
1 'polypeptide(L)'
;MALTEFVAALMPLFSSPLAVALATAAVSSALGSYFALRTLRLQSRELIDASIAWQWVNGPNGKMDEEPFLVVQNRSANPAFLVRARWLRGTMLRVESTAYAFSYVEPTDGSFPLEVRAQGVTSFPLSMGRADQIARRSWWYSRAISYLFKRSYLWIEVTTITGARLTVAANDATSFQKRPLWLSGRWLPRGKPDWTFNV
;
A
#
# COMPACT_ATOMS: atom_id res chain seq x y z
N MET A 1 -0.53 1.56 56.81
CA MET A 1 -1.04 2.81 57.42
C MET A 1 -0.77 4.05 56.57
N ALA A 2 0.39 4.19 55.91
CA ALA A 2 0.74 5.43 55.18
C ALA A 2 -0.10 5.76 53.92
N LEU A 3 -0.57 4.78 53.14
CA LEU A 3 -1.30 5.05 51.89
C LEU A 3 -2.71 5.61 52.15
N THR A 4 -3.40 5.10 53.17
CA THR A 4 -4.76 5.51 53.52
C THR A 4 -4.81 6.91 54.12
N GLU A 5 -3.79 7.28 54.91
CA GLU A 5 -3.65 8.64 55.46
C GLU A 5 -3.22 9.65 54.39
N PHE A 6 -2.36 9.25 53.45
CA PHE A 6 -1.98 10.07 52.30
C PHE A 6 -3.17 10.35 51.36
N VAL A 7 -4.00 9.33 51.08
CA VAL A 7 -5.23 9.49 50.29
C VAL A 7 -6.27 10.32 51.04
N ALA A 8 -6.43 10.14 52.36
CA ALA A 8 -7.34 10.95 53.18
C ALA A 8 -6.90 12.42 53.31
N ALA A 9 -5.59 12.69 53.34
CA ALA A 9 -5.03 14.05 53.35
C ALA A 9 -5.18 14.77 52.00
N LEU A 10 -5.24 14.03 50.89
CA LEU A 10 -5.43 14.58 49.55
C LEU A 10 -6.91 14.68 49.13
N MET A 11 -7.82 13.90 49.73
CA MET A 11 -9.27 13.99 49.51
C MET A 11 -9.85 15.41 49.60
N PRO A 12 -9.51 16.27 50.59
CA PRO A 12 -10.02 17.64 50.64
C PRO A 12 -9.46 18.56 49.54
N LEU A 13 -8.31 18.24 48.94
CA LEU A 13 -7.81 18.95 47.77
C LEU A 13 -8.67 18.61 46.54
N PHE A 14 -9.06 17.35 46.35
CA PHE A 14 -9.91 16.91 45.24
C PHE A 14 -11.40 17.28 45.35
N SER A 15 -11.88 17.66 46.54
CA SER A 15 -13.26 18.12 46.75
C SER A 15 -13.41 19.65 46.70
N SER A 16 -12.31 20.38 46.54
CA SER A 16 -12.38 21.84 46.33
C SER A 16 -12.86 22.14 44.90
N PRO A 17 -13.84 23.04 44.70
CA PRO A 17 -14.35 23.37 43.38
C PRO A 17 -13.25 23.92 42.45
N LEU A 18 -12.21 24.53 43.02
CA LEU A 18 -11.04 25.03 42.30
C LEU A 18 -10.13 23.90 41.79
N ALA A 19 -9.87 22.85 42.58
CA ALA A 19 -9.09 21.71 42.12
C ALA A 19 -9.85 20.86 41.10
N VAL A 20 -11.17 20.72 41.25
CA VAL A 20 -12.02 20.09 40.23
C VAL A 20 -11.95 20.89 38.93
N ALA A 21 -12.10 22.22 38.98
CA ALA A 21 -12.00 23.08 37.81
C ALA A 21 -10.62 22.99 37.12
N LEU A 22 -9.52 23.01 37.89
CA LEU A 22 -8.17 22.86 37.35
C LEU A 22 -7.92 21.47 36.76
N ALA A 23 -8.40 20.40 37.41
CA ALA A 23 -8.32 19.05 36.88
C ALA A 23 -9.15 18.88 35.60
N THR A 24 -10.37 19.42 35.56
CA THR A 24 -11.22 19.40 34.37
C THR A 24 -10.60 20.21 33.23
N ALA A 25 -10.01 21.38 33.50
CA ALA A 25 -9.30 22.18 32.51
C ALA A 25 -8.06 21.47 31.97
N ALA A 26 -7.27 20.84 32.84
CA ALA A 26 -6.09 20.06 32.45
C ALA A 26 -6.46 18.84 31.60
N VAL A 27 -7.49 18.08 32.01
CA VAL A 27 -7.99 16.92 31.26
C VAL A 27 -8.60 17.35 29.92
N SER A 28 -9.35 18.45 29.88
CA SER A 28 -9.93 18.98 28.64
C SER A 28 -8.86 19.49 27.68
N SER A 29 -7.80 20.12 28.18
CA SER A 29 -6.65 20.55 27.37
C SER A 29 -5.85 19.35 26.84
N ALA A 30 -5.65 18.32 27.66
CA ALA A 30 -4.99 17.08 27.25
C ALA A 30 -5.81 16.31 26.20
N LEU A 31 -7.13 16.20 26.38
CA LEU A 31 -8.02 15.59 25.40
C LEU A 31 -8.10 16.43 24.12
N GLY A 32 -8.23 17.75 24.25
CA GLY A 32 -8.27 18.69 23.12
C GLY A 32 -6.99 18.62 22.29
N SER A 33 -5.81 18.63 22.92
CA SER A 33 -4.52 18.48 22.23
C SER A 33 -4.36 17.09 21.61
N TYR A 34 -4.80 16.02 22.26
CA TYR A 34 -4.82 14.68 21.68
C TYR A 34 -5.71 14.61 20.43
N PHE A 35 -6.94 15.13 20.49
CA PHE A 35 -7.85 15.16 19.35
C PHE A 35 -7.36 16.10 18.25
N ALA A 36 -6.76 17.25 18.58
CA ALA A 36 -6.15 18.16 17.61
C ALA A 36 -4.95 17.50 16.90
N LEU A 37 -4.07 16.82 17.64
CA LEU A 37 -2.95 16.06 17.07
C LEU A 37 -3.45 14.89 16.21
N ARG A 38 -4.50 14.19 16.65
CA ARG A 38 -5.09 13.08 15.91
C ARG A 38 -5.79 13.55 14.63
N THR A 39 -6.54 14.64 14.70
CA THR A 39 -7.20 15.25 13.53
C THR A 39 -6.18 15.83 12.56
N LEU A 40 -5.14 16.52 13.02
CA LEU A 40 -4.00 16.93 12.19
C LEU A 40 -3.31 15.73 11.53
N ARG A 41 -3.08 14.63 12.26
CA ARG A 41 -2.53 13.38 11.71
C ARG A 41 -3.45 12.67 10.72
N LEU A 42 -4.77 12.89 10.79
CA LEU A 42 -5.74 12.32 9.85
C LEU A 42 -5.95 13.22 8.63
N GLN A 43 -5.96 14.55 8.81
CA GLN A 43 -6.06 15.55 7.74
C GLN A 43 -4.80 15.66 6.89
N SER A 44 -3.63 15.41 7.48
CA SER A 44 -2.34 15.36 6.76
C SER A 44 -2.12 14.06 5.96
N ARG A 45 -3.05 13.10 6.00
CA ARG A 45 -2.95 11.91 5.15
C ARG A 45 -3.29 12.31 3.73
N GLU A 46 -2.29 12.28 2.85
CA GLU A 46 -2.51 12.34 1.42
C GLU A 46 -3.57 11.30 1.04
N LEU A 47 -4.66 11.77 0.42
CA LEU A 47 -5.78 10.93 0.00
C LEU A 47 -5.43 10.25 -1.33
N ILE A 48 -4.50 9.30 -1.26
CA ILE A 48 -3.99 8.57 -2.41
C ILE A 48 -4.45 7.12 -2.33
N ASP A 49 -5.13 6.69 -3.38
CA ASP A 49 -5.55 5.31 -3.61
C ASP A 49 -4.77 4.74 -4.80
N ALA A 50 -4.53 3.43 -4.84
CA ALA A 50 -3.86 2.81 -5.98
C ALA A 50 -4.31 1.38 -6.23
N SER A 51 -4.29 1.00 -7.51
CA SER A 51 -4.66 -0.32 -8.00
C SER A 51 -3.77 -0.71 -9.17
N ILE A 52 -3.80 -2.00 -9.52
CA ILE A 52 -3.10 -2.50 -10.70
C ILE A 52 -4.15 -2.73 -11.78
N ALA A 53 -3.86 -2.19 -12.95
CA ALA A 53 -4.68 -2.35 -14.15
C ALA A 53 -3.81 -2.87 -15.29
N TRP A 54 -4.48 -3.27 -16.38
CA TRP A 54 -3.87 -3.84 -17.57
C TRP A 54 -4.32 -3.08 -18.80
N GLN A 55 -3.38 -2.83 -19.71
CA GLN A 55 -3.65 -2.20 -21.00
C GLN A 55 -3.00 -3.01 -22.10
N TRP A 56 -3.61 -2.96 -23.27
CA TRP A 56 -3.00 -3.45 -24.49
C TRP A 56 -2.02 -2.41 -25.01
N VAL A 57 -0.79 -2.82 -25.28
CA VAL A 57 0.25 -2.02 -25.92
C VAL A 57 0.68 -2.66 -27.23
N ASN A 58 1.05 -1.82 -28.19
CA ASN A 58 1.63 -2.31 -29.43
C ASN A 58 3.09 -2.74 -29.17
N GLY A 59 3.33 -4.05 -29.18
CA GLY A 59 4.67 -4.59 -29.02
C GLY A 59 5.56 -4.34 -30.25
N PRO A 60 6.89 -4.56 -30.13
CA PRO A 60 7.87 -4.27 -31.19
C PRO A 60 7.60 -4.96 -32.53
N ASN A 61 6.89 -6.10 -32.50
CA ASN A 61 6.59 -6.92 -33.68
C ASN A 61 5.17 -6.69 -34.22
N GLY A 62 4.51 -5.59 -33.85
CA GLY A 62 3.11 -5.31 -34.22
C GLY A 62 2.08 -6.24 -33.58
N LYS A 63 2.51 -7.10 -32.63
CA LYS A 63 1.61 -7.92 -31.82
C LYS A 63 1.14 -7.09 -30.63
N MET A 64 -0.16 -7.15 -30.34
CA MET A 64 -0.73 -6.64 -29.10
C MET A 64 -0.14 -7.44 -27.93
N ASP A 65 0.55 -6.75 -27.03
CA ASP A 65 1.03 -7.32 -25.77
C ASP A 65 0.26 -6.67 -24.61
N GLU A 66 0.12 -7.40 -23.52
CA GLU A 66 -0.55 -6.91 -22.32
C GLU A 66 0.50 -6.38 -21.35
N GLU A 67 0.36 -5.12 -20.91
CA GLU A 67 1.26 -4.53 -19.91
C GLU A 67 0.51 -4.12 -18.64
N PRO A 68 1.01 -4.51 -17.46
CA PRO A 68 0.47 -4.05 -16.20
C PRO A 68 0.95 -2.63 -15.90
N PHE A 69 0.08 -1.83 -15.31
CA PHE A 69 0.41 -0.50 -14.81
C PHE A 69 -0.20 -0.26 -13.44
N LEU A 70 0.48 0.54 -12.64
CA LEU A 70 -0.04 1.03 -11.37
C LEU A 70 -0.85 2.29 -11.65
N VAL A 71 -2.13 2.24 -11.31
CA VAL A 71 -3.01 3.40 -11.30
C VAL A 71 -2.96 4.01 -9.92
N VAL A 72 -2.60 5.29 -9.84
CA VAL A 72 -2.59 6.05 -8.59
C VAL A 72 -3.60 7.19 -8.74
N GLN A 73 -4.64 7.15 -7.91
CA GLN A 73 -5.65 8.19 -7.82
C GLN A 73 -5.31 9.11 -6.65
N ASN A 74 -5.14 10.40 -6.93
CA ASN A 74 -5.01 11.42 -5.91
C ASN A 74 -6.34 12.15 -5.78
N ARG A 75 -6.99 11.98 -4.63
CA ARG A 75 -8.28 12.61 -4.30
C ARG A 75 -8.11 13.96 -3.61
N SER A 76 -6.88 14.36 -3.31
CA SER A 76 -6.59 15.65 -2.69
C SER A 76 -6.59 16.78 -3.72
N ALA A 77 -6.79 18.01 -3.23
CA ALA A 77 -6.74 19.22 -4.07
C ALA A 77 -5.32 19.63 -4.47
N ASN A 78 -4.29 19.02 -3.89
CA ASN A 78 -2.89 19.31 -4.16
C ASN A 78 -2.24 18.15 -4.93
N PRO A 79 -1.28 18.41 -5.83
CA PRO A 79 -0.52 17.33 -6.47
C PRO A 79 0.29 16.57 -5.41
N ALA A 80 0.41 15.26 -5.61
CA ALA A 80 1.26 14.41 -4.78
C ALA A 80 2.49 13.99 -5.58
N PHE A 81 3.63 13.82 -4.91
CA PHE A 81 4.88 13.43 -5.56
C PHE A 81 5.35 12.10 -5.00
N LEU A 82 5.45 11.09 -5.87
CA LEU A 82 6.04 9.82 -5.54
C LEU A 82 7.55 9.97 -5.54
N VAL A 83 8.23 9.44 -4.54
CA VAL A 83 9.70 9.45 -4.43
C VAL A 83 10.30 8.05 -4.52
N ARG A 84 9.46 7.02 -4.35
CA ARG A 84 9.90 5.62 -4.43
C ARG A 84 8.72 4.73 -4.79
N ALA A 85 8.99 3.71 -5.61
CA ALA A 85 8.09 2.59 -5.84
C ALA A 85 8.90 1.30 -5.88
N ARG A 86 8.62 0.37 -4.97
CA ARG A 86 9.39 -0.87 -4.80
C ARG A 86 8.50 -2.11 -4.80
N TRP A 87 9.07 -3.21 -5.27
CA TRP A 87 8.47 -4.53 -5.16
C TRP A 87 8.74 -5.11 -3.78
N LEU A 88 7.68 -5.55 -3.11
CA LEU A 88 7.77 -6.37 -1.90
C LEU A 88 7.27 -7.78 -2.20
N ARG A 89 7.80 -8.75 -1.46
CA ARG A 89 7.41 -10.17 -1.51
C ARG A 89 7.10 -10.70 -0.12
N GLY A 90 6.19 -11.68 -0.05
CA GLY A 90 5.83 -12.39 1.16
C GLY A 90 4.37 -12.22 1.55
N THR A 91 3.81 -13.26 2.17
CA THR A 91 2.40 -13.34 2.59
C THR A 91 2.17 -12.87 4.03
N MET A 92 3.12 -13.10 4.93
CA MET A 92 3.06 -12.70 6.35
C MET A 92 3.96 -11.50 6.63
N LEU A 93 5.22 -11.59 6.21
CA LEU A 93 6.20 -10.50 6.30
C LEU A 93 6.51 -10.04 4.89
N ARG A 94 6.25 -8.76 4.62
CA ARG A 94 6.56 -8.13 3.33
C ARG A 94 8.01 -7.67 3.36
N VAL A 95 8.85 -8.33 2.58
CA VAL A 95 10.28 -8.02 2.45
C VAL A 95 10.53 -7.38 1.10
N GLU A 96 11.39 -6.36 1.05
CA GLU A 96 11.80 -5.75 -0.21
C GLU A 96 12.45 -6.79 -1.12
N SER A 97 11.99 -6.84 -2.36
CA SER A 97 12.53 -7.71 -3.41
C SER A 97 13.27 -6.92 -4.47
N THR A 98 12.77 -5.74 -4.85
CA THR A 98 13.43 -4.89 -5.83
C THR A 98 13.10 -3.43 -5.55
N ALA A 99 14.11 -2.57 -5.57
CA ALA A 99 13.99 -1.16 -5.21
C ALA A 99 13.16 -0.32 -6.20
N TYR A 100 13.04 -0.76 -7.45
CA TYR A 100 12.34 -0.04 -8.52
C TYR A 100 11.26 -0.91 -9.16
N ALA A 101 10.01 -0.43 -9.09
CA ALA A 101 8.84 -1.17 -9.58
C ALA A 101 8.45 -0.86 -11.03
N PHE A 102 8.74 0.35 -11.50
CA PHE A 102 8.28 0.83 -12.81
C PHE A 102 9.16 0.33 -13.96
N SER A 103 8.63 0.44 -15.18
CA SER A 103 9.30 0.06 -16.42
C SER A 103 9.04 1.12 -17.49
N TYR A 104 10.02 1.96 -17.78
CA TYR A 104 9.93 2.95 -18.85
C TYR A 104 10.87 2.56 -19.99
N VAL A 105 10.46 2.91 -21.22
CA VAL A 105 11.32 2.76 -22.40
C VAL A 105 12.52 3.70 -22.29
N GLU A 106 12.25 4.94 -21.88
CA GLU A 106 13.26 5.97 -21.67
C GLU A 106 13.60 6.09 -20.18
N PRO A 107 14.89 5.97 -19.79
CA PRO A 107 15.28 6.06 -18.38
C PRO A 107 14.93 7.42 -17.72
N THR A 108 14.83 8.48 -18.52
CA THR A 108 14.48 9.84 -18.07
C THR A 108 13.05 9.94 -17.55
N ASP A 109 12.12 9.19 -18.12
CA ASP A 109 10.71 9.17 -17.73
C ASP A 109 10.47 8.51 -16.37
N GLY A 110 11.45 7.71 -15.92
CA GLY A 110 11.44 7.02 -14.63
C GLY A 110 12.13 7.77 -13.50
N SER A 111 12.57 9.01 -13.72
CA SER A 111 13.26 9.78 -12.69
C SER A 111 12.28 10.29 -11.63
N PHE A 112 12.52 9.93 -10.37
CA PHE A 112 11.78 10.49 -9.26
C PHE A 112 12.21 11.95 -9.00
N PRO A 113 11.31 12.83 -8.54
CA PRO A 113 9.93 12.55 -8.13
C PRO A 113 8.93 12.46 -9.31
N LEU A 114 7.96 11.55 -9.20
CA LEU A 114 6.88 11.41 -10.18
C LEU A 114 5.61 12.09 -9.68
N GLU A 115 5.01 12.94 -10.50
CA GLU A 115 3.81 13.70 -10.14
C GLU A 115 2.53 12.86 -10.30
N VAL A 116 1.66 12.93 -9.29
CA VAL A 116 0.27 12.48 -9.34
C VAL A 116 -0.62 13.72 -9.23
N ARG A 117 -1.28 14.04 -10.35
CA ARG A 117 -2.10 15.25 -10.49
C ARG A 117 -3.17 15.33 -9.41
N ALA A 118 -3.43 16.54 -8.91
CA ALA A 118 -4.52 16.80 -7.98
C ALA A 118 -5.87 16.36 -8.57
N GLN A 119 -6.73 15.77 -7.73
CA GLN A 119 -8.06 15.27 -8.13
C GLN A 119 -8.05 14.42 -9.40
N GLY A 120 -6.95 13.70 -9.63
CA GLY A 120 -6.65 13.04 -10.90
C GLY A 120 -6.19 11.61 -10.73
N VAL A 121 -5.98 10.97 -11.88
CA VAL A 121 -5.47 9.60 -11.98
C VAL A 121 -4.21 9.64 -12.83
N THR A 122 -3.12 9.09 -12.30
CA THR A 122 -1.87 8.90 -13.04
C THR A 122 -1.57 7.41 -13.13
N SER A 123 -1.16 6.96 -14.31
CA SER A 123 -0.75 5.58 -14.58
C SER A 123 0.76 5.47 -14.71
N PHE A 124 1.35 4.47 -14.06
CA PHE A 124 2.78 4.20 -14.11
C PHE A 124 3.03 2.76 -14.61
N PRO A 125 3.75 2.56 -15.72
CA PRO A 125 4.00 1.22 -16.26
C PRO A 125 4.81 0.38 -15.28
N LEU A 126 4.42 -0.88 -15.09
CA LEU A 126 5.08 -1.81 -14.17
C LEU A 126 5.94 -2.81 -14.91
N SER A 127 7.06 -3.20 -14.30
CA SER A 127 7.95 -4.21 -14.85
C SER A 127 7.37 -5.63 -14.66
N MET A 128 6.53 -6.10 -15.59
CA MET A 128 5.94 -7.46 -15.59
C MET A 128 7.00 -8.56 -15.43
N GLY A 129 8.11 -8.48 -16.18
CA GLY A 129 9.17 -9.50 -16.12
C GLY A 129 9.81 -9.65 -14.73
N ARG A 130 9.90 -8.56 -13.96
CA ARG A 130 10.35 -8.60 -12.57
C ARG A 130 9.32 -9.25 -11.67
N ALA A 131 8.03 -8.90 -11.80
CA ALA A 131 6.96 -9.53 -11.04
C ALA A 131 6.95 -11.05 -11.24
N ASP A 132 7.05 -11.52 -12.49
CA ASP A 132 7.14 -12.93 -12.83
C ASP A 132 8.37 -13.61 -12.22
N GLN A 133 9.53 -12.96 -12.26
CA GLN A 133 10.76 -13.49 -11.68
C GLN A 133 10.66 -13.64 -10.16
N ILE A 134 10.08 -12.67 -9.46
CA ILE A 134 9.86 -12.70 -8.02
C ILE A 134 8.89 -13.83 -7.66
N ALA A 135 7.79 -13.96 -8.41
CA ALA A 135 6.81 -15.03 -8.24
C ALA A 135 7.42 -16.43 -8.42
N ARG A 136 8.25 -16.62 -9.46
CA ARG A 136 8.90 -17.92 -9.74
C ARG A 136 9.91 -18.32 -8.66
N ARG A 137 10.57 -17.35 -8.03
CA ARG A 137 11.55 -17.58 -6.95
C ARG A 137 10.91 -17.76 -5.57
N SER A 138 9.58 -17.81 -5.48
CA SER A 138 8.90 -18.04 -4.20
C SER A 138 9.16 -19.44 -3.67
N TRP A 139 9.39 -19.53 -2.35
CA TRP A 139 9.52 -20.79 -1.65
C TRP A 139 8.19 -21.55 -1.62
N TRP A 140 8.24 -22.88 -1.61
CA TRP A 140 7.06 -23.74 -1.63
C TRP A 140 6.05 -23.41 -0.51
N TYR A 141 6.52 -23.08 0.69
CA TYR A 141 5.66 -22.75 1.83
C TYR A 141 4.93 -21.42 1.62
N SER A 142 5.57 -20.43 0.98
CA SER A 142 4.93 -19.15 0.65
C SER A 142 3.82 -19.34 -0.37
N ARG A 143 4.01 -20.26 -1.33
CA ARG A 143 2.99 -20.64 -2.31
C ARG A 143 1.79 -21.29 -1.63
N ALA A 144 2.04 -22.25 -0.74
CA ALA A 144 0.99 -22.93 0.01
C ALA A 144 0.20 -21.96 0.89
N ILE A 145 0.86 -21.05 1.62
CA ILE A 145 0.20 -20.04 2.45
C ILE A 145 -0.63 -19.09 1.58
N SER A 146 -0.07 -18.61 0.47
CA SER A 146 -0.78 -17.72 -0.46
C SER A 146 -2.05 -18.38 -1.01
N TYR A 147 -1.95 -19.66 -1.39
CA TYR A 147 -3.07 -20.45 -1.90
C TYR A 147 -4.13 -20.73 -0.84
N LEU A 148 -3.74 -21.29 0.32
CA LEU A 148 -4.67 -21.72 1.37
C LEU A 148 -5.38 -20.53 2.03
N PHE A 149 -4.66 -19.44 2.29
CA PHE A 149 -5.21 -18.27 2.98
C PHE A 149 -5.65 -17.15 2.01
N LYS A 150 -5.60 -17.39 0.70
CA LYS A 150 -5.92 -16.39 -0.35
C LYS A 150 -5.20 -15.05 -0.12
N ARG A 151 -3.94 -15.12 0.37
CA ARG A 151 -3.13 -13.92 0.67
C ARG A 151 -2.26 -13.56 -0.51
N SER A 152 -2.14 -12.26 -0.78
CA SER A 152 -1.21 -11.77 -1.79
C SER A 152 0.24 -12.04 -1.38
N TYR A 153 1.05 -12.47 -2.34
CA TYR A 153 2.47 -12.73 -2.15
C TYR A 153 3.31 -11.57 -2.70
N LEU A 154 2.88 -10.98 -3.81
CA LEU A 154 3.49 -9.80 -4.39
C LEU A 154 2.77 -8.56 -3.90
N TRP A 155 3.55 -7.52 -3.60
CA TRP A 155 3.02 -6.21 -3.26
C TRP A 155 3.88 -5.13 -3.90
N ILE A 156 3.29 -3.97 -4.16
CA ILE A 156 4.01 -2.76 -4.52
C ILE A 156 3.85 -1.78 -3.38
N GLU A 157 4.96 -1.22 -2.92
CA GLU A 157 4.93 -0.10 -1.99
C GLU A 157 5.35 1.17 -2.72
N VAL A 158 4.49 2.17 -2.64
CA VAL A 158 4.75 3.52 -3.13
C VAL A 158 4.93 4.45 -1.94
N THR A 159 5.98 5.26 -1.96
CA THR A 159 6.24 6.28 -0.95
C THR A 159 6.18 7.65 -1.60
N THR A 160 5.52 8.59 -0.93
CA THR A 160 5.39 9.98 -1.37
C THR A 160 6.40 10.88 -0.64
N ILE A 161 6.59 12.09 -1.14
CA ILE A 161 7.55 13.05 -0.58
C ILE A 161 7.21 13.46 0.86
N THR A 162 5.93 13.43 1.23
CA THR A 162 5.45 13.71 2.60
C THR A 162 5.65 12.50 3.53
N GLY A 163 6.13 11.37 3.01
CA GLY A 163 6.39 10.15 3.76
C GLY A 163 5.19 9.20 3.87
N ALA A 164 4.07 9.49 3.19
CA ALA A 164 2.96 8.54 3.11
C ALA A 164 3.40 7.29 2.35
N ARG A 165 2.97 6.12 2.83
CA ARG A 165 3.28 4.82 2.25
C ARG A 165 1.99 4.11 1.89
N LEU A 166 1.84 3.80 0.61
CA LEU A 166 0.73 3.05 0.08
C LEU A 166 1.23 1.66 -0.33
N THR A 167 0.58 0.60 0.14
CA THR A 167 0.91 -0.76 -0.26
C THR A 167 -0.26 -1.40 -0.98
N VAL A 168 -0.01 -1.83 -2.22
CA VAL A 168 -1.01 -2.42 -3.10
C VAL A 168 -0.69 -3.90 -3.31
N ALA A 169 -1.71 -4.75 -3.26
CA ALA A 169 -1.57 -6.16 -3.64
C ALA A 169 -1.23 -6.26 -5.12
N ALA A 170 -0.17 -7.02 -5.45
CA ALA A 170 0.43 -6.98 -6.78
C ALA A 170 0.60 -8.34 -7.45
N ASN A 171 -0.18 -9.33 -7.03
CA ASN A 171 -0.26 -10.62 -7.72
C ASN A 171 -0.71 -10.44 -9.17
N ASP A 172 -1.61 -9.48 -9.43
CA ASP A 172 -2.15 -9.20 -10.74
C ASP A 172 -1.18 -8.53 -11.69
N ALA A 173 0.02 -8.12 -11.26
CA ALA A 173 1.04 -7.60 -12.18
C ALA A 173 1.84 -8.70 -12.90
N THR A 174 1.57 -9.97 -12.60
CA THR A 174 2.17 -11.11 -13.31
C THR A 174 1.41 -11.43 -14.59
N SER A 175 2.12 -11.83 -15.64
CA SER A 175 1.54 -12.15 -16.96
C SER A 175 0.36 -13.10 -16.82
N PHE A 176 -0.82 -12.77 -17.38
CA PHE A 176 -2.00 -13.64 -17.28
C PHE A 176 -1.76 -15.04 -17.83
N GLN A 177 -1.08 -15.15 -18.98
CA GLN A 177 -0.79 -16.44 -19.62
C GLN A 177 0.26 -17.27 -18.86
N LYS A 178 1.24 -16.61 -18.24
CA LYS A 178 2.36 -17.28 -17.55
C LYS A 178 2.21 -17.26 -16.03
N ARG A 179 1.07 -16.79 -15.52
CA ARG A 179 0.81 -16.62 -14.08
C ARG A 179 0.90 -17.99 -13.39
N PRO A 180 1.76 -18.13 -12.37
CA PRO A 180 1.78 -19.34 -11.57
C PRO A 180 0.38 -19.63 -10.99
N LEU A 181 -0.09 -20.86 -11.14
CA LEU A 181 -1.46 -21.25 -10.76
C LEU A 181 -1.79 -20.85 -9.31
N TRP A 182 -0.84 -21.04 -8.39
CA TRP A 182 -1.02 -20.73 -6.97
C TRP A 182 -1.27 -19.24 -6.70
N LEU A 183 -0.77 -18.33 -7.54
CA LEU A 183 -1.10 -16.90 -7.48
C LEU A 183 -2.50 -16.61 -8.02
N SER A 184 -2.98 -17.41 -8.96
CA SER A 184 -4.36 -17.35 -9.47
C SER A 184 -5.39 -18.05 -8.58
N GLY A 185 -4.98 -18.50 -7.39
CA GLY A 185 -5.85 -19.25 -6.46
C GLY A 185 -6.13 -20.68 -6.89
N ARG A 186 -5.25 -21.31 -7.68
CA ARG A 186 -5.39 -22.69 -8.20
C ARG A 186 -4.14 -23.52 -7.91
N TRP A 187 -4.28 -24.81 -7.64
CA TRP A 187 -3.13 -25.70 -7.46
C TRP A 187 -2.89 -26.63 -8.65
N LEU A 188 -3.97 -26.99 -9.35
CA LEU A 188 -3.96 -27.80 -10.55
C LEU A 188 -4.40 -26.95 -11.75
N PRO A 189 -3.86 -27.19 -12.95
CA PRO A 189 -4.40 -26.57 -14.15
C PRO A 189 -5.86 -27.00 -14.29
N ARG A 190 -6.77 -26.06 -14.58
CA ARG A 190 -8.03 -26.45 -15.22
C ARG A 190 -7.65 -26.98 -16.62
N GLY A 191 -8.45 -27.91 -17.15
CA GLY A 191 -8.36 -28.27 -18.58
C GLY A 191 -8.26 -27.02 -19.45
N LYS A 192 -7.73 -27.19 -20.68
CA LYS A 192 -7.27 -26.11 -21.59
C LYS A 192 -8.03 -24.79 -21.38
N PRO A 193 -7.33 -23.66 -21.22
CA PRO A 193 -8.00 -22.38 -21.06
C PRO A 193 -8.98 -22.09 -22.21
N ASP A 194 -10.23 -21.77 -21.89
CA ASP A 194 -11.30 -21.45 -22.86
C ASP A 194 -11.08 -20.16 -23.68
N TRP A 195 -9.90 -19.52 -23.58
CA TRP A 195 -9.58 -18.30 -24.31
C TRP A 195 -8.87 -18.56 -25.65
N THR A 196 -8.84 -19.79 -26.16
CA THR A 196 -8.58 -20.01 -27.59
C THR A 196 -9.74 -19.42 -28.38
N PHE A 197 -9.64 -18.13 -28.70
CA PHE A 197 -10.37 -17.56 -29.82
C PHE A 197 -9.93 -18.37 -31.05
N ASN A 198 -10.81 -19.24 -31.54
CA ASN A 198 -10.70 -19.78 -32.88
C ASN A 198 -10.80 -18.58 -33.81
N VAL A 199 -9.66 -18.11 -34.30
CA VAL A 199 -9.56 -17.27 -35.50
C VAL A 199 -9.40 -18.19 -36.68
#